data_AF-A0A9E6AUA4-F1
#
_entry.id   AF-A0A9E6AUA4-F1
#
_cell.length_a   1.000
_cell.length_b   1.000
_cell.length_c   1.000
_cell.angle_alpha   90.00
_cell.angle_beta   90.00
_cell.angle_gamma   90.00
#
_symmetry.space_group_name_H-M   'P 1'
#
loop_
_entity.id
_entity.type
_entity.pdbx_description
1 polymer ?
#
loop_
_entity_poly.entity_id
_entity_poly.type
_entity_poly.pdbx_seq_one_letter_code
_entity_poly.pdbx_strand_id
1 'polypeptide(L)'
;MRKHLVIFSVIAMTIFSFGFMREDKTTVATVGRDKITLEELNEKFASLSPSYQDKVKYLDKMIEERLLFKAATKDGYTKTEDFKSKYLSAKQQILIKLLL
;
A
#
# COMPACT_ATOMS: atom_id res chain seq x y z
N MET A 1 -9.69 37.02 28.01
CA MET A 1 -8.84 35.86 27.65
C MET A 1 -9.58 34.55 27.39
N ARG A 2 -10.70 34.22 28.06
CA ARG A 2 -11.43 32.95 27.84
C ARG A 2 -12.10 32.79 26.46
N LYS A 3 -12.49 33.89 25.79
CA LYS A 3 -13.20 33.85 24.50
C LYS A 3 -12.33 33.41 23.31
N HIS A 4 -11.02 33.70 23.33
CA HIS A 4 -10.10 33.28 22.27
C HIS A 4 -9.76 31.78 22.32
N LEU A 5 -9.83 31.17 23.50
CA LEU A 5 -9.57 29.74 23.71
C LEU A 5 -10.68 28.86 23.10
N VAL A 6 -11.93 29.34 23.14
CA VAL A 6 -13.07 28.64 22.52
C VAL A 6 -13.00 28.67 21.00
N ILE A 7 -12.58 29.80 20.42
CA ILE A 7 -12.47 29.95 18.95
C ILE A 7 -11.36 29.05 18.39
N PHE A 8 -10.22 28.95 19.06
CA PHE A 8 -9.14 28.05 18.65
C PHE A 8 -9.56 26.56 18.71
N SER A 9 -10.35 26.19 19.73
CA SER A 9 -10.87 24.83 19.86
C SER A 9 -11.81 24.43 18.72
N VAL A 10 -12.66 25.36 18.24
CA VAL A 10 -13.62 25.06 17.17
C VAL A 10 -12.90 24.91 15.82
N ILE A 11 -11.89 25.74 15.55
CA ILE A 11 -11.08 25.67 14.33
C ILE A 11 -10.26 24.37 14.27
N ALA A 12 -9.69 23.91 15.40
CA ALA A 12 -8.97 22.64 15.45
C ALA A 12 -9.89 21.43 15.16
N MET A 13 -11.16 21.50 15.57
CA MET A 13 -12.13 20.41 15.41
C MET A 13 -12.66 20.29 13.97
N THR A 14 -12.78 21.41 13.24
CA THR A 14 -13.17 21.41 11.82
C THR A 14 -12.06 20.93 10.90
N ILE A 15 -10.78 21.22 11.20
CA ILE A 15 -9.65 20.72 10.39
C ILE A 15 -9.49 19.20 10.52
N PHE A 16 -9.77 18.64 11.71
CA PHE A 16 -9.68 17.19 11.93
C PHE A 16 -10.76 16.39 11.19
N SER A 17 -11.89 17.01 10.85
CA SER A 17 -13.02 16.34 10.19
C SER A 17 -12.88 16.29 8.65
N PHE A 18 -12.06 17.15 8.05
CA PHE A 18 -11.81 17.15 6.60
C PHE A 18 -10.68 16.20 6.16
N GLY A 19 -9.89 15.66 7.09
CA GLY A 19 -8.76 14.77 6.78
C GLY A 19 -9.12 13.31 6.47
N PHE A 20 -10.41 12.95 6.45
CA PHE A 20 -10.88 11.57 6.29
C PHE A 20 -11.81 11.37 5.09
N MET A 21 -11.69 12.17 4.03
CA MET A 21 -12.17 11.74 2.71
C MET A 21 -11.15 10.75 2.15
N ARG A 22 -11.39 9.45 2.39
CA ARG A 22 -10.71 8.38 1.63
C ARG A 22 -11.15 8.55 0.18
N GLU A 23 -10.23 8.86 -0.71
CA GLU A 23 -10.41 8.59 -2.14
C GLU A 23 -10.80 7.11 -2.26
N ASP A 24 -12.02 6.84 -2.71
CA ASP A 24 -12.49 5.50 -3.01
C ASP A 24 -11.75 5.02 -4.26
N LYS A 25 -10.52 4.54 -4.05
CA LYS A 25 -9.73 3.89 -5.11
C LYS A 25 -10.52 2.67 -5.60
N THR A 26 -10.92 2.69 -6.87
CA THR A 26 -11.69 1.60 -7.49
C THR A 26 -11.01 0.26 -7.23
N THR A 27 -11.66 -0.65 -6.52
CA THR A 27 -11.12 -1.98 -6.22
C THR A 27 -11.37 -2.91 -7.40
N VAL A 28 -10.33 -3.57 -7.91
CA VAL A 28 -10.41 -4.49 -9.05
C VAL A 28 -10.36 -5.96 -8.63
N ALA A 29 -9.77 -6.26 -7.47
CA ALA A 29 -9.77 -7.60 -6.89
C ALA A 29 -9.59 -7.55 -5.37
N THR A 30 -10.02 -8.61 -4.68
CA THR A 30 -9.83 -8.77 -3.23
C THR A 30 -9.25 -10.15 -2.93
N VAL A 31 -8.18 -10.20 -2.13
CA VAL A 31 -7.51 -11.43 -1.70
C VAL A 31 -7.64 -11.54 -0.17
N GLY A 32 -8.73 -12.16 0.29
CA GLY A 32 -9.07 -12.21 1.72
C GLY A 32 -9.49 -10.82 2.24
N ARG A 33 -8.62 -10.17 3.03
CA ARG A 33 -8.86 -8.80 3.54
C ARG A 33 -8.11 -7.72 2.74
N ASP A 34 -7.20 -8.12 1.84
CA ASP A 34 -6.37 -7.20 1.08
C ASP A 34 -7.04 -6.85 -0.25
N LYS A 35 -7.07 -5.57 -0.60
CA LYS A 35 -7.68 -5.06 -1.83
C LYS A 35 -6.61 -4.70 -2.85
N ILE A 36 -6.79 -5.09 -4.10
CA ILE A 36 -6.01 -4.59 -5.25
C ILE A 36 -6.82 -3.47 -5.87
N THR A 37 -6.25 -2.27 -5.92
CA THR A 37 -6.91 -1.11 -6.53
C THR A 37 -6.51 -0.97 -8.00
N LEU A 38 -7.35 -0.30 -8.78
CA LEU A 38 -7.09 0.00 -10.18
C LEU A 38 -5.83 0.86 -10.35
N GLU A 39 -5.59 1.77 -9.40
CA GLU A 39 -4.40 2.61 -9.35
C GLU A 39 -3.13 1.78 -9.15
N GLU A 40 -3.11 0.89 -8.16
CA GLU A 40 -1.98 -0.01 -7.91
C GLU A 40 -1.69 -0.90 -9.12
N LEU A 41 -2.75 -1.42 -9.76
CA LEU A 41 -2.64 -2.20 -10.98
C LEU A 41 -2.01 -1.35 -12.10
N ASN A 42 -2.47 -0.12 -12.31
CA ASN A 42 -1.98 0.75 -13.36
C ASN A 42 -0.55 1.24 -13.11
N GLU A 43 -0.18 1.60 -11.88
CA GLU A 43 1.18 2.01 -11.52
C GLU A 43 2.18 0.89 -11.79
N LYS A 44 1.88 -0.32 -11.30
CA LYS A 44 2.73 -1.49 -11.52
C LYS A 44 2.77 -1.89 -12.99
N PHE A 45 1.64 -1.86 -13.68
CA PHE A 45 1.56 -2.20 -15.09
C PHE A 45 2.35 -1.21 -15.96
N ALA A 46 2.21 0.09 -15.71
CA ALA A 46 2.91 1.14 -16.44
C ALA A 46 4.43 1.03 -16.33
N SER A 47 4.95 0.49 -15.22
CA SER A 47 6.38 0.23 -15.06
C SER A 47 6.92 -0.96 -15.87
N LEU A 48 6.06 -1.81 -16.44
CA LEU A 48 6.45 -3.11 -16.99
C LEU A 48 6.04 -3.38 -18.45
N SER A 49 4.95 -2.79 -18.96
CA SER A 49 4.51 -3.07 -20.34
C SER A 49 3.70 -1.92 -20.96
N PRO A 50 3.89 -1.62 -22.27
CA PRO A 50 3.06 -0.66 -22.99
C PRO A 50 1.73 -1.24 -23.50
N SER A 51 1.48 -2.56 -23.42
CA SER A 51 0.34 -3.21 -24.10
C SER A 51 -0.85 -3.56 -23.18
N TYR A 52 -1.98 -2.86 -23.34
CA TYR A 52 -3.19 -3.03 -22.51
C TYR A 52 -3.75 -4.47 -22.42
N GLN A 53 -3.51 -5.34 -23.40
CA GLN A 53 -4.02 -6.72 -23.41
C GLN A 53 -3.41 -7.60 -22.30
N ASP A 54 -2.26 -7.20 -21.73
CA ASP A 54 -1.60 -7.95 -20.68
C ASP A 54 -2.09 -7.58 -19.27
N LYS A 55 -2.99 -6.59 -19.13
CA LYS A 55 -3.48 -6.13 -17.82
C LYS A 55 -4.19 -7.21 -17.02
N VAL A 56 -4.96 -8.07 -17.66
CA VAL A 56 -5.68 -9.17 -16.98
C VAL A 56 -4.69 -10.20 -16.45
N LYS A 57 -3.74 -10.65 -17.28
CA LYS A 57 -2.67 -11.57 -16.86
C LYS A 57 -1.82 -10.98 -15.74
N TYR A 58 -1.60 -9.67 -15.79
CA TYR A 58 -0.85 -8.96 -14.76
C TYR A 58 -1.63 -8.88 -13.44
N LEU A 59 -2.95 -8.65 -13.50
CA LEU A 59 -3.81 -8.74 -12.33
C LEU A 59 -3.81 -10.15 -11.71
N ASP A 60 -3.87 -11.20 -12.53
CA ASP A 60 -3.78 -12.59 -12.05
C ASP A 60 -2.46 -12.84 -11.33
N LYS A 61 -1.34 -12.37 -11.90
CA LYS A 61 -0.03 -12.45 -11.25
C LYS A 61 0.00 -11.71 -9.91
N MET A 62 -0.59 -10.53 -9.82
CA MET A 62 -0.68 -9.79 -8.55
C MET A 62 -1.52 -10.53 -7.50
N ILE A 63 -2.60 -11.20 -7.92
CA ILE A 63 -3.41 -12.04 -7.03
C ILE A 63 -2.59 -13.23 -6.54
N GLU A 64 -1.88 -13.91 -7.44
CA GLU A 64 -1.01 -15.05 -7.12
C GLU A 64 0.09 -14.66 -6.12
N GLU A 65 0.79 -13.55 -6.35
CA GLU A 65 1.83 -13.04 -5.44
C GLU A 65 1.28 -12.80 -4.03
N ARG A 66 0.07 -12.23 -3.91
CA ARG A 66 -0.59 -12.00 -2.61
C ARG A 66 -1.00 -13.29 -1.93
N LEU A 67 -1.53 -14.25 -2.68
CA LEU A 67 -1.87 -15.57 -2.15
C LEU A 67 -0.63 -16.29 -1.63
N LEU A 68 0.47 -16.27 -2.41
CA LEU A 68 1.74 -16.86 -2.03
C LEU A 68 2.31 -16.20 -0.78
N PHE A 69 2.34 -14.86 -0.73
CA PHE A 69 2.83 -14.12 0.43
C PHE A 69 2.02 -14.43 1.69
N LYS A 70 0.70 -14.56 1.55
CA LYS A 70 -0.19 -14.91 2.66
C LYS A 70 0.06 -16.33 3.15
N ALA A 71 0.25 -17.29 2.24
CA ALA A 71 0.61 -18.67 2.59
C ALA A 71 1.96 -18.70 3.32
N ALA A 72 2.98 -18.05 2.76
CA ALA A 72 4.31 -17.96 3.38
C ALA A 72 4.27 -17.30 4.77
N THR A 73 3.45 -16.25 4.95
CA THR A 73 3.24 -15.60 6.25
C THR A 73 2.56 -16.53 7.25
N LYS A 74 1.54 -17.27 6.82
CA LYS A 74 0.84 -18.26 7.64
C LYS A 74 1.79 -19.37 8.10
N ASP A 75 2.67 -19.81 7.21
CA ASP A 75 3.66 -20.87 7.46
C ASP A 75 4.89 -20.36 8.24
N GLY A 76 4.92 -19.06 8.56
CA GLY A 76 5.97 -18.47 9.41
C GLY A 76 7.28 -18.17 8.69
N TYR A 77 7.32 -18.23 7.36
CA TYR A 77 8.53 -17.88 6.58
C TYR A 77 9.02 -16.46 6.89
N THR A 78 8.11 -15.53 7.14
CA THR A 78 8.44 -14.14 7.49
C THR A 78 9.15 -14.00 8.86
N LYS A 79 9.12 -15.04 9.69
CA LYS A 79 9.79 -15.08 11.00
C LYS A 79 11.18 -15.71 10.94
N THR A 80 11.55 -16.33 9.82
CA THR A 80 12.87 -16.96 9.63
C THR A 80 13.97 -15.90 9.60
N GLU A 81 15.16 -16.26 10.08
CA GLU A 81 16.31 -15.34 10.07
C GLU A 81 16.78 -15.02 8.65
N ASP A 82 16.69 -15.97 7.71
CA ASP A 82 17.00 -15.73 6.29
C ASP A 82 16.09 -14.64 5.70
N PHE A 83 14.78 -14.73 5.94
CA PHE A 83 13.84 -13.70 5.48
C PHE A 83 14.15 -12.34 6.11
N LYS A 84 14.36 -12.28 7.43
CA LYS A 84 14.67 -11.01 8.12
C LYS A 84 15.94 -10.37 7.58
N SER A 85 16.99 -11.17 7.38
CA SER A 85 18.26 -10.69 6.83
C SER A 85 18.06 -10.08 5.44
N LYS A 86 17.43 -10.83 4.52
CA LYS A 86 17.14 -10.36 3.16
C LYS A 86 16.24 -9.13 3.15
N TYR A 87 15.23 -9.09 4.00
CA TYR A 87 14.32 -7.95 4.13
C TYR A 87 15.06 -6.69 4.59
N LEU A 88 15.93 -6.80 5.60
CA LEU A 88 16.73 -5.69 6.10
C LEU A 88 17.69 -5.16 5.02
N SER A 89 18.37 -6.05 4.30
CA SER A 89 19.25 -5.66 3.19
C SER A 89 18.48 -4.94 2.07
N ALA A 90 17.31 -5.46 1.67
CA ALA A 90 16.48 -4.81 0.66
C ALA A 90 15.98 -3.43 1.13
N LYS A 91 15.53 -3.33 2.39
CA LYS A 91 15.10 -2.06 2.99
C LYS A 91 16.22 -1.02 2.96
N GLN A 92 17.44 -1.41 3.32
CA GLN A 92 18.59 -0.50 3.30
C GLN A 92 18.93 -0.02 1.89
N GLN A 93 18.88 -0.90 0.89
CA GLN A 93 19.11 -0.52 -0.50
C GLN A 93 18.07 0.47 -1.03
N ILE A 94 16.78 0.28 -0.67
CA ILE A 94 15.72 1.23 -1.03
C ILE A 94 15.98 2.60 -0.38
N LEU A 95 16.35 2.63 0.90
CA LEU A 95 16.67 3.88 1.60
C LEU A 95 17.84 4.62 0.95
N ILE A 96 18.91 3.91 0.58
CA ILE A 96 20.05 4.51 -0.11
C ILE A 96 19.64 5.10 -1.45
N LYS A 97 18.83 4.38 -2.24
CA LYS A 97 18.32 4.86 -3.53
C LYS A 97 17.41 6.08 -3.43
N LEU A 98 16.81 6.34 -2.27
CA LEU A 98 15.98 7.53 -2.04
C LEU A 98 16.80 8.74 -1.55
N LEU A 99 18.01 8.52 -1.05
CA LEU A 99 18.90 9.57 -0.55
C LEU A 99 19.90 10.08 -1.61
N LEU A 100 20.12 9.32 -2.68
CA LEU A 100 20.93 9.66 -3.85
C LEU A 100 20.04 10.16 -4.98
#